data_AF-A0A9D4CBQ0-F1
#
_entry.id   AF-A0A9D4CBQ0-F1
#
_cell.length_a   1.000
_cell.length_b   1.000
_cell.length_c   1.000
_cell.angle_alpha   90.00
_cell.angle_beta   90.00
_cell.angle_gamma   90.00
#
_symmetry.space_group_name_H-M   'P 1'
#
loop_
_entity.id
_entity.type
_entity.pdbx_description
1 polymer ?
#
loop_
_entity_poly.entity_id
_entity_poly.type
_entity_poly.pdbx_seq_one_letter_code
_entity_poly.pdbx_strand_id
1 'polypeptide(L)'
;MASYMESSIHRGSESFFDFSCFTCQENDRNTEADFYCEECSKFYCSKCVEHHSYLYKKHAILDKKNISQWPETDESGQEICQEHKKEKLTGFCEDHSQLICHACHVHNHQ
;
A
#
# COMPACT_ATOMS: atom_id res chain seq x y z
N MET A 1 -39.35 14.97 12.38
CA MET A 1 -38.75 16.05 13.18
C MET A 1 -37.26 15.80 13.20
N ALA A 2 -36.48 16.74 12.68
CA ALA A 2 -35.05 16.64 12.47
C ALA A 2 -34.27 17.14 13.69
N SER A 3 -33.12 16.53 13.96
CA SER A 3 -32.00 17.01 14.79
C SER A 3 -30.80 16.16 14.35
N TYR A 4 -29.87 16.57 13.46
CA TYR A 4 -28.84 17.63 13.56
C TYR A 4 -28.30 17.71 14.99
N MET A 5 -27.06 17.28 15.25
CA MET A 5 -25.84 18.10 15.23
C MET A 5 -24.68 17.19 15.73
N GLU A 6 -23.38 17.34 15.47
CA GLU A 6 -22.56 18.40 14.91
C GLU A 6 -21.19 17.80 14.53
N SER A 7 -20.72 18.13 13.34
CA SER A 7 -19.41 17.78 12.81
C SER A 7 -18.31 18.47 13.63
N SER A 8 -17.48 17.69 14.32
CA SER A 8 -16.20 18.21 14.83
C SER A 8 -15.20 18.23 13.68
N ILE A 9 -15.22 19.33 12.93
CA ILE A 9 -14.21 19.67 11.92
C ILE A 9 -12.94 20.03 12.68
N HIS A 10 -12.04 19.05 12.83
CA HIS A 10 -10.65 19.36 13.12
C HIS A 10 -10.04 19.98 11.86
N ARG A 11 -9.76 21.28 11.97
CA ARG A 11 -9.00 22.06 10.99
C ARG A 11 -7.53 21.65 11.08
N GLY A 12 -7.20 20.50 10.53
CA GLY A 12 -5.85 20.15 10.10
C GLY A 12 -5.86 20.12 8.58
N SER A 13 -4.88 20.75 7.94
CA SER A 13 -4.59 20.47 6.54
C SER A 13 -4.03 19.05 6.46
N GLU A 14 -4.87 18.05 6.69
CA GLU A 14 -4.52 16.65 6.54
C GLU A 14 -4.58 16.37 5.06
N SER A 15 -3.42 16.34 4.43
CA SER A 15 -3.29 15.83 3.08
C SER A 15 -3.69 14.34 3.11
N PHE A 16 -4.91 14.06 2.67
CA PHE A 16 -5.42 12.70 2.53
C PHE A 16 -4.69 12.05 1.35
N PHE A 17 -3.69 11.25 1.67
CA PHE A 17 -3.03 10.39 0.70
C PHE A 17 -3.68 9.01 0.75
N ASP A 18 -3.84 8.40 -0.42
CA ASP A 18 -4.36 7.02 -0.54
C ASP A 18 -3.45 6.02 0.20
N PHE A 19 -2.14 6.30 0.22
CA PHE A 19 -1.14 5.50 0.92
C PHE A 19 -0.12 6.38 1.66
N SER A 20 0.10 6.08 2.94
CA SER A 20 1.08 6.75 3.80
C SER A 20 2.34 5.92 3.98
N CYS A 21 3.49 6.60 4.03
CA CYS A 21 4.76 5.97 4.35
C CYS A 21 4.74 5.39 5.77
N PHE A 22 4.95 4.09 5.90
CA PHE A 22 4.94 3.34 7.16
C PHE A 22 5.90 3.96 8.19
N THR A 23 7.17 4.15 7.80
CA THR A 23 8.20 4.71 8.70
C THR A 23 7.95 6.17 9.07
N CYS A 24 7.33 6.95 8.19
CA CYS A 24 6.95 8.33 8.54
C CYS A 24 5.81 8.33 9.55
N GLN A 25 4.82 7.46 9.38
CA GLN A 25 3.69 7.32 10.27
C GLN A 25 4.12 6.88 11.69
N GLU A 26 5.09 5.99 11.80
CA GLU A 26 5.70 5.61 13.09
C GLU A 26 6.41 6.79 13.80
N ASN A 27 6.73 7.87 13.08
CA ASN A 27 7.41 9.05 13.59
C ASN A 27 6.48 10.28 13.61
N ASP A 28 5.16 10.06 13.69
CA ASP A 28 4.11 11.09 13.71
C ASP A 28 4.14 12.04 12.50
N ARG A 29 4.66 11.57 11.36
CA ARG A 29 4.66 12.31 10.10
C ARG A 29 3.72 11.65 9.10
N ASN A 30 2.78 12.42 8.58
CA ASN A 30 1.97 11.99 7.45
C ASN A 30 2.67 12.39 6.14
N THR A 31 3.23 11.43 5.42
CA THR A 31 3.93 11.64 4.14
C THR A 31 3.44 10.62 3.14
N GLU A 32 3.11 11.09 1.93
CA GLU A 32 2.71 10.22 0.82
C GLU A 32 3.77 9.16 0.55
N ALA A 33 3.32 7.91 0.43
CA ALA A 33 4.16 6.85 -0.07
C ALA A 33 4.15 6.85 -1.60
N ASP A 34 5.33 6.71 -2.18
CA ASP A 34 5.54 6.59 -3.63
C ASP A 34 6.09 5.21 -3.98
N PHE A 35 6.42 4.39 -2.98
CA PHE A 35 7.04 3.08 -3.14
C PHE A 35 6.38 2.05 -2.26
N TYR A 36 6.41 0.81 -2.71
CA TYR A 36 5.94 -0.36 -1.99
C TYR A 36 7.05 -1.42 -1.97
N CYS A 37 7.28 -2.05 -0.83
CA CYS A 37 8.20 -3.17 -0.71
C CYS A 37 7.42 -4.48 -0.58
N GLU A 38 7.61 -5.39 -1.52
CA GLU A 38 6.90 -6.68 -1.52
C GLU A 38 7.26 -7.55 -0.33
N GLU A 39 8.54 -7.68 -0.01
CA GLU A 39 8.99 -8.53 1.11
C GLU A 39 8.53 -8.01 2.47
N CYS A 40 8.27 -6.70 2.58
CA CYS A 40 7.87 -6.08 3.83
C CYS A 40 6.37 -5.82 3.94
N SER A 41 5.60 -5.93 2.85
CA SER A 41 4.20 -5.53 2.81
C SER A 41 3.97 -4.11 3.33
N LYS A 42 4.86 -3.18 2.94
CA LYS A 42 4.92 -1.82 3.50
C LYS A 42 5.20 -0.76 2.46
N PHE A 43 4.58 0.39 2.67
CA PHE A 43 4.72 1.57 1.83
C PHE A 43 5.77 2.54 2.37
N TYR A 44 6.52 3.14 1.46
CA TYR A 44 7.62 4.05 1.77
C TYR A 44 7.58 5.30 0.88
N CYS A 45 7.95 6.44 1.46
CA CYS A 45 8.26 7.64 0.68
C CYS A 45 9.67 7.54 0.10
N SER A 46 10.02 8.42 -0.85
CA SER A 46 11.32 8.41 -1.54
C SER A 46 12.53 8.47 -0.60
N LYS A 47 12.39 9.10 0.58
CA LYS A 47 13.47 9.15 1.58
C LYS A 47 13.62 7.83 2.34
N CYS A 48 12.50 7.26 2.77
CA CYS A 48 12.51 6.02 3.55
C CYS A 48 12.91 4.83 2.68
N VAL A 49 12.52 4.81 1.41
CA VAL A 49 12.89 3.74 0.48
C VAL A 49 14.37 3.73 0.13
N GLU A 50 15.03 4.90 0.08
CA GLU A 50 16.49 4.98 -0.15
C GLU A 50 17.25 4.27 0.99
N HIS A 51 16.86 4.54 2.24
CA HIS A 51 17.44 3.87 3.38
C HIS A 51 17.07 2.37 3.43
N HIS A 52 15.82 2.06 3.10
CA HIS A 52 15.32 0.69 3.07
C HIS A 52 16.07 -0.17 2.04
N SER A 53 16.18 0.30 0.80
CA SER A 53 16.89 -0.40 -0.27
C SER A 53 18.39 -0.55 0.00
N TYR A 54 19.00 0.41 0.72
CA TYR A 54 20.39 0.29 1.17
C TYR A 54 20.59 -0.88 2.13
N LEU A 55 19.68 -1.04 3.11
CA LEU A 55 19.73 -2.11 4.11
C LEU A 55 19.28 -3.46 3.54
N TYR A 56 18.25 -3.45 2.69
CA TYR A 56 17.56 -4.61 2.19
C TYR A 56 17.68 -4.70 0.66
N LYS A 57 18.91 -4.87 0.17
CA LYS A 57 19.22 -4.87 -1.27
C LYS A 57 18.51 -5.95 -2.10
N LYS A 58 17.94 -6.96 -1.45
CA LYS A 58 17.22 -8.06 -2.10
C LYS A 58 15.72 -7.78 -2.23
N HIS A 59 15.20 -6.81 -1.46
CA HIS A 59 13.80 -6.45 -1.46
C HIS A 59 13.39 -5.86 -2.80
N ALA A 60 12.33 -6.45 -3.37
CA ALA A 60 11.66 -5.91 -4.53
C ALA A 60 10.87 -4.65 -4.12
N ILE A 61 11.28 -3.52 -4.70
CA ILE A 61 10.63 -2.22 -4.49
C ILE A 61 9.89 -1.85 -5.77
N LEU A 62 8.59 -1.64 -5.63
CA LEU A 62 7.70 -1.21 -6.69
C LEU A 62 7.38 0.28 -6.53
N ASP A 63 7.39 1.03 -7.62
CA ASP A 63 7.10 2.47 -7.65
C ASP A 63 5.64 2.74 -8.01
N LYS A 64 5.06 3.79 -7.43
CA LYS A 64 3.66 4.20 -7.64
C LYS A 64 3.27 4.35 -9.10
N LYS A 65 4.20 4.77 -9.94
CA LYS A 65 3.99 5.00 -11.38
C LYS A 65 4.03 3.70 -12.19
N ASN A 66 4.60 2.63 -11.64
CA ASN A 66 4.74 1.33 -12.31
C ASN A 66 3.73 0.29 -11.81
N ILE A 67 3.02 0.57 -10.69
CA ILE A 67 1.95 -0.28 -10.18
C ILE A 67 0.62 0.22 -10.75
N SER A 68 0.02 -0.55 -11.67
CA SER A 68 -1.28 -0.21 -12.27
C SER A 68 -2.42 -0.22 -11.25
N GLN A 69 -2.26 -0.96 -10.14
CA GLN A 69 -3.27 -1.10 -9.11
C GLN A 69 -2.59 -1.34 -7.76
N TRP A 70 -2.74 -0.37 -6.86
CA TRP A 70 -2.24 -0.51 -5.50
C TRP A 70 -3.06 -1.55 -4.73
N PRO A 71 -2.44 -2.31 -3.82
CA PRO A 71 -3.14 -3.36 -3.11
C PRO A 71 -4.19 -2.75 -2.17
N GLU A 72 -5.41 -3.30 -2.19
CA GLU A 72 -6.41 -2.96 -1.19
C GLU A 72 -6.03 -3.59 0.14
N THR A 73 -6.12 -2.80 1.21
CA THR A 73 -5.94 -3.28 2.58
C THR A 73 -7.29 -3.54 3.23
N ASP A 74 -7.40 -4.68 3.91
CA ASP A 74 -8.53 -5.03 4.76
C ASP A 74 -8.60 -4.11 6.00
N GLU A 75 -9.67 -4.20 6.80
CA GLU A 75 -9.86 -3.45 8.06
C GLU A 75 -8.68 -3.61 9.05
N SER A 76 -7.92 -4.69 8.91
CA SER A 76 -6.69 -4.96 9.68
C SER A 76 -5.41 -4.35 9.08
N GLY A 77 -5.52 -3.57 7.99
CA GLY A 77 -4.38 -3.01 7.25
C GLY A 77 -3.61 -4.05 6.42
N GLN A 78 -4.23 -5.19 6.11
CA GLN A 78 -3.57 -6.33 5.49
C GLN A 78 -3.98 -6.46 4.02
N GLU A 79 -3.01 -6.66 3.15
CA GLU A 79 -3.18 -6.57 1.70
C GLU A 79 -3.91 -7.80 1.14
N ILE A 80 -5.03 -7.56 0.46
CA ILE A 80 -5.89 -8.60 -0.10
C ILE A 80 -6.06 -8.43 -1.61
N CYS A 81 -6.24 -9.54 -2.30
CA CYS A 81 -6.51 -9.51 -3.72
C CYS A 81 -7.91 -8.95 -3.99
N GLN A 82 -8.03 -8.01 -4.94
CA GLN A 82 -9.32 -7.42 -5.30
C GLN A 82 -10.30 -8.44 -5.90
N GLU A 83 -9.79 -9.36 -6.71
CA GLU A 83 -10.58 -10.43 -7.32
C GLU A 83 -10.87 -11.55 -6.30
N HIS A 84 -9.86 -11.90 -5.51
CA HIS A 84 -9.92 -12.96 -4.51
C HIS A 84 -9.84 -12.36 -3.11
N LYS A 85 -10.90 -11.67 -2.67
CA LYS A 85 -10.99 -10.87 -1.43
C LYS A 85 -10.69 -11.60 -0.10
N LYS A 86 -10.43 -12.92 -0.14
CA LYS A 86 -10.04 -13.75 1.01
C LYS A 86 -8.58 -14.19 0.96
N GLU A 87 -7.91 -13.99 -0.17
CA GLU A 87 -6.52 -14.35 -0.39
C GLU A 87 -5.65 -13.12 -0.26
N LYS A 88 -4.52 -13.29 0.43
CA LYS A 88 -3.50 -12.26 0.54
C LYS A 88 -2.75 -12.14 -0.78
N LEU A 89 -2.30 -10.94 -1.12
CA LEU A 89 -1.36 -10.78 -2.21
C LEU A 89 -0.02 -11.39 -1.78
N THR A 90 0.52 -12.30 -2.59
CA THR A 90 1.70 -13.10 -2.23
C THR A 90 2.84 -12.95 -3.21
N GLY A 91 2.67 -12.21 -4.30
CA GLY A 91 3.76 -11.92 -5.24
C GLY A 91 3.37 -10.90 -6.30
N PHE A 92 4.33 -10.53 -7.14
CA PHE A 92 4.15 -9.65 -8.28
C PHE A 92 4.22 -10.43 -9.59
N CYS A 93 3.31 -10.13 -10.50
CA CYS A 93 3.36 -10.65 -11.87
C CYS A 93 4.01 -9.63 -12.79
N GLU A 94 5.11 -10.03 -13.44
CA GLU A 94 5.85 -9.18 -14.37
C GLU A 94 5.06 -8.89 -15.66
N ASP A 95 4.30 -9.87 -16.18
CA ASP A 95 3.59 -9.78 -17.45
C ASP A 95 2.45 -8.74 -17.42
N HIS A 96 1.75 -8.66 -16.28
CA HIS A 96 0.69 -7.67 -16.04
C HIS A 96 1.12 -6.49 -15.16
N SER A 97 2.36 -6.50 -14.67
CA SER A 97 2.89 -5.48 -13.75
C SER A 97 1.96 -5.20 -12.56
N GLN A 98 1.48 -6.27 -11.89
CA GLN A 98 0.48 -6.19 -10.83
C GLN A 98 0.78 -7.19 -9.70
N LEU A 99 0.44 -6.82 -8.46
CA LEU A 99 0.45 -7.74 -7.32
C LEU A 99 -0.68 -8.77 -7.45
N ILE A 100 -0.33 -10.04 -7.31
CA ILE A 100 -1.22 -11.19 -7.44
C ILE A 100 -1.23 -12.04 -6.18
N CYS A 101 -2.38 -12.67 -5.90
CA CYS A 101 -2.46 -13.73 -4.89
C CYS A 101 -2.11 -15.10 -5.50
N HIS A 102 -2.00 -16.12 -4.64
CA HIS A 102 -1.78 -17.49 -5.08
C HIS A 102 -2.85 -17.97 -6.07
N ALA A 103 -4.14 -17.68 -5.83
CA ALA A 103 -5.20 -17.98 -6.79
C ALA A 103 -5.00 -17.28 -8.15
N CYS A 104 -4.61 -16.00 -8.18
CA CYS A 104 -4.31 -15.29 -9.43
C CYS A 104 -3.14 -15.94 -10.18
N HIS A 105 -2.10 -16.38 -9.47
CA HIS A 105 -0.97 -17.08 -10.07
C HIS A 105 -1.41 -18.39 -10.76
N VAL A 106 -2.25 -19.19 -10.07
CA VAL A 106 -2.70 -20.50 -10.58
C VAL A 106 -3.73 -20.37 -11.70
N HIS A 107 -4.63 -19.39 -11.62
CA HIS A 107 -5.77 -19.29 -12.53
C HIS A 107 -5.55 -18.40 -13.76
N ASN A 108 -4.63 -17.43 -13.71
CA ASN A 108 -4.43 -16.46 -14.79
C ASN A 108 -3.02 -16.48 -15.44
N HIS A 109 -2.02 -17.14 -14.86
CA HIS A 109 -0.60 -17.00 -15.24
C HIS A 109 0.16 -18.31 -15.45
N GLN A 110 -0.44 -19.27 -16.15
CA GLN A 110 0.21 -20.56 -16.42
C GLN A 110 1.35 -20.49 -17.43
#